data_AF-A0A944S4M5-F1
#
_entry.id   AF-A0A944S4M5-F1
#
_cell.length_a   1.000
_cell.length_b   1.000
_cell.length_c   1.000
_cell.angle_alpha   90.00
_cell.angle_beta   90.00
_cell.angle_gamma   90.00
#
_symmetry.space_group_name_H-M   'P 1'
#
loop_
_entity.id
_entity.type
_entity.pdbx_description
1 polymer ?
#
loop_
_entity_poly.entity_id
_entity_poly.type
_entity_poly.pdbx_seq_one_letter_code
_entity_poly.pdbx_strand_id
1 'polypeptide(L)'
;MRIEGLPNLQKVSQPSQRTDSTRQRRSASETSDSVEISTTAKQAADLSEAARTAPDTLNPRIEEVRQRVASGFYESDDVRREIAGAILNSDSVRPVVDEIGVVRQAKQQLDSVPDTRPERVNQARERVASGFYDQPEVREAAVDGFINELA
;
A
#
# COMPACT_ATOMS: atom_id res chain seq x y z
N MET A 1 24.13 -14.48 -15.83
CA MET A 1 23.31 -14.53 -14.60
C MET A 1 22.04 -15.31 -14.91
N ARG A 2 21.78 -16.40 -14.18
CA ARG A 2 20.60 -17.27 -14.36
C ARG A 2 19.59 -16.90 -13.28
N ILE A 3 18.34 -16.63 -13.65
CA ILE A 3 17.24 -16.39 -12.71
C ILE A 3 16.47 -17.69 -12.61
N GLU A 4 16.60 -18.36 -11.47
CA GLU A 4 15.72 -19.44 -11.05
C GLU A 4 14.47 -18.87 -10.36
N GLY A 5 13.32 -19.56 -10.49
CA GLY A 5 12.22 -19.35 -9.54
C GLY A 5 10.81 -19.10 -10.08
N LEU A 6 10.38 -19.72 -11.20
CA LEU A 6 8.95 -19.80 -11.53
C LEU A 6 8.59 -21.21 -12.03
N PRO A 7 7.97 -22.08 -11.20
CA PRO A 7 7.38 -23.31 -11.71
C PRO A 7 6.11 -22.99 -12.53
N ASN A 8 6.31 -23.13 -13.84
CA ASN A 8 5.37 -23.41 -14.93
C ASN A 8 3.94 -23.82 -14.52
N LEU A 9 2.95 -22.99 -14.88
CA LEU A 9 1.53 -23.33 -14.94
C LEU A 9 1.29 -24.33 -16.10
N GLN A 10 1.50 -25.62 -15.85
CA GLN A 10 1.18 -26.67 -16.83
C GLN A 10 -0.27 -27.15 -16.71
N LYS A 11 -1.08 -26.55 -17.60
CA LYS A 11 -2.13 -27.16 -18.44
C LYS A 11 -3.06 -28.20 -17.80
N VAL A 12 -4.29 -27.73 -17.55
CA VAL A 12 -5.51 -28.53 -17.52
C VAL A 12 -5.61 -29.36 -18.81
N SER A 13 -5.50 -30.68 -18.70
CA SER A 13 -5.77 -31.62 -19.80
C SER A 13 -7.07 -32.35 -19.49
N GLN A 14 -8.16 -31.90 -20.11
CA GLN A 14 -9.39 -32.71 -20.19
C GLN A 14 -9.13 -33.97 -21.03
N PRO A 15 -9.58 -35.15 -20.61
CA PRO A 15 -9.80 -36.26 -21.53
C PRO A 15 -11.22 -36.17 -22.11
N SER A 16 -11.26 -36.15 -23.44
CA SER A 16 -12.44 -36.23 -24.28
C SER A 16 -13.17 -37.57 -24.14
N GLN A 17 -14.49 -37.46 -24.28
CA GLN A 17 -15.54 -38.45 -24.49
C GLN A 17 -15.14 -39.87 -24.92
N ARG A 18 -15.86 -40.86 -24.38
CA ARG A 18 -16.53 -41.92 -25.17
C ARG A 18 -17.68 -42.51 -24.38
N THR A 19 -18.90 -42.28 -24.86
CA THR A 19 -20.07 -43.11 -24.56
C THR A 19 -19.80 -44.50 -25.12
N ASP A 20 -19.73 -45.54 -24.28
CA ASP A 20 -20.02 -46.88 -24.75
C ASP A 20 -20.45 -47.84 -23.63
N SER A 21 -21.65 -48.38 -23.86
CA SER A 21 -22.14 -49.72 -23.54
C SER A 21 -22.05 -50.28 -22.11
N THR A 22 -23.24 -50.49 -21.56
CA THR A 22 -23.59 -51.46 -20.52
C THR A 22 -22.99 -52.85 -20.76
N ARG A 23 -22.81 -53.60 -19.66
CA ARG A 23 -22.44 -55.04 -19.51
C ARG A 23 -20.97 -55.20 -19.09
N GLN A 24 -20.61 -55.81 -17.96
CA GLN A 24 -21.10 -57.05 -17.38
C GLN A 24 -20.65 -57.09 -15.90
N ARG A 25 -21.59 -57.34 -14.97
CA ARG A 25 -21.27 -57.68 -13.58
C ARG A 25 -20.35 -58.90 -13.57
N ARG A 26 -19.06 -58.71 -13.26
CA ARG A 26 -18.19 -59.77 -12.77
C ARG A 26 -17.94 -59.47 -11.30
N SER A 27 -18.44 -60.38 -10.47
CA SER A 27 -18.23 -60.46 -9.02
C SER A 27 -16.73 -60.41 -8.73
N ALA A 28 -16.24 -59.23 -8.35
CA ALA A 28 -14.96 -59.08 -7.70
C ALA A 28 -15.16 -59.36 -6.22
N SER A 29 -14.39 -60.31 -5.70
CA SER A 29 -14.27 -60.62 -4.28
C SER A 29 -14.15 -59.35 -3.44
N GLU A 30 -14.89 -59.29 -2.34
CA GLU A 30 -14.71 -58.32 -1.25
C GLU A 30 -13.33 -58.52 -0.59
N THR A 31 -12.27 -58.17 -1.29
CA THR A 31 -11.02 -57.78 -0.63
C THR A 31 -11.19 -56.32 -0.25
N SER A 32 -11.61 -56.10 0.99
CA SER A 32 -11.65 -54.81 1.65
C SER A 32 -10.27 -54.16 1.51
N ASP A 33 -10.15 -53.14 0.66
CA ASP A 33 -8.91 -52.43 0.41
C ASP A 33 -8.65 -51.54 1.63
N SER A 34 -7.83 -52.02 2.57
CA SER A 34 -7.54 -51.33 3.81
C SER A 34 -6.52 -50.23 3.57
N VAL A 35 -6.95 -48.97 3.62
CA VAL A 35 -6.05 -47.81 3.55
C VAL A 35 -5.44 -47.59 4.93
N GLU A 36 -4.13 -47.80 5.06
CA GLU A 36 -3.41 -47.51 6.30
C GLU A 36 -3.24 -45.99 6.46
N ILE A 37 -3.95 -45.41 7.42
CA ILE A 37 -3.78 -44.00 7.79
C ILE A 37 -2.44 -43.84 8.52
N SER A 38 -1.62 -42.90 8.06
CA SER A 38 -0.33 -42.61 8.66
C SER A 38 -0.47 -42.26 10.15
N THR A 39 0.54 -42.61 10.94
CA THR A 39 0.58 -42.30 12.38
C THR A 39 0.43 -40.80 12.64
N THR A 40 1.00 -39.97 11.77
CA THR A 40 0.86 -38.50 11.82
C THR A 40 -0.58 -38.05 11.60
N ALA A 41 -1.33 -38.66 10.68
CA ALA A 41 -2.72 -38.31 10.45
C ALA A 41 -3.63 -38.75 11.61
N LYS A 42 -3.33 -39.89 12.25
CA LYS A 42 -4.01 -40.32 13.48
C LYS A 42 -3.74 -39.33 14.63
N GLN A 43 -2.48 -38.96 14.84
CA GLN A 43 -2.10 -37.97 15.84
C GLN A 43 -2.74 -36.60 15.59
N ALA A 44 -2.88 -36.18 14.33
CA ALA A 44 -3.56 -34.93 14.00
C ALA A 44 -5.08 -34.99 14.29
N ALA A 45 -5.71 -36.13 14.05
CA ALA A 45 -7.11 -36.34 14.42
C ALA A 45 -7.29 -36.31 15.94
N ASP A 46 -6.42 -37.01 16.69
CA ASP A 46 -6.43 -37.03 18.16
C ASP A 46 -6.21 -35.63 18.74
N LEU A 47 -5.29 -34.84 18.16
CA LEU A 47 -5.06 -33.44 18.55
C LEU A 47 -6.25 -32.54 18.22
N SER A 48 -6.91 -32.77 17.08
CA SER A 48 -8.10 -32.01 16.70
C SER A 48 -9.29 -32.31 17.61
N GLU A 49 -9.45 -33.57 18.01
CA GLU A 49 -10.47 -34.00 18.95
C GLU A 49 -10.18 -33.45 20.36
N ALA A 50 -8.92 -33.54 20.81
CA ALA A 50 -8.46 -32.94 22.05
C ALA A 50 -8.71 -31.43 22.08
N ALA A 51 -8.46 -30.71 20.99
CA ALA A 51 -8.72 -29.27 20.88
C ALA A 51 -10.22 -28.91 20.91
N ARG A 52 -11.11 -29.79 20.42
CA ARG A 52 -12.57 -29.62 20.52
C ARG A 52 -13.11 -29.91 21.92
N THR A 53 -12.47 -30.84 22.63
CA THR A 53 -12.83 -31.19 24.02
C THR A 53 -12.13 -30.32 25.06
N ALA A 54 -11.11 -29.58 24.66
CA ALA A 54 -10.43 -28.64 25.53
C ALA A 54 -11.46 -27.59 26.00
N PRO A 55 -11.54 -27.30 27.31
CA PRO A 55 -12.41 -26.26 27.79
C PRO A 55 -12.04 -24.96 27.09
N ASP A 56 -13.04 -24.37 26.44
CA ASP A 56 -12.94 -23.08 25.76
C ASP A 56 -12.79 -22.01 26.85
N THR A 57 -11.61 -21.93 27.46
CA THR A 57 -11.22 -20.80 28.31
C THR A 57 -10.96 -19.64 27.36
N LEU A 58 -12.04 -19.16 26.73
CA LEU A 58 -12.07 -17.94 25.94
C LEU A 58 -11.40 -16.88 26.80
N ASN A 59 -10.31 -16.33 26.26
CA ASN A 59 -9.62 -15.22 26.90
C ASN A 59 -10.69 -14.19 27.31
N PRO A 60 -10.78 -13.80 28.60
CA PRO A 60 -11.88 -12.95 29.08
C PRO A 60 -12.01 -11.65 28.27
N ARG A 61 -10.92 -11.20 27.63
CA ARG A 61 -10.91 -10.07 26.70
C ARG A 61 -11.75 -10.29 25.44
N ILE A 62 -11.81 -11.51 24.91
CA ILE A 62 -12.59 -11.83 23.70
C ILE A 62 -14.08 -11.77 24.00
N GLU A 63 -14.49 -12.27 25.17
CA GLU A 63 -15.90 -12.24 25.58
C GLU A 63 -16.36 -10.81 25.87
N GLU A 64 -15.52 -10.01 26.52
CA GLU A 64 -15.76 -8.58 26.71
C GLU A 64 -15.93 -7.84 25.37
N VAL A 65 -15.04 -8.09 24.40
CA VAL A 65 -15.15 -7.49 23.06
C VAL A 65 -16.43 -7.94 22.36
N ARG A 66 -16.78 -9.23 22.44
CA ARG A 66 -18.03 -9.76 21.87
C ARG A 66 -19.25 -9.05 22.46
N GLN A 67 -19.26 -8.82 23.77
CA GLN A 67 -20.33 -8.09 24.44
C GLN A 67 -20.41 -6.62 23.99
N ARG A 68 -19.25 -5.95 23.85
CA ARG A 68 -19.18 -4.55 23.35
C ARG A 68 -19.64 -4.43 21.89
N VAL A 69 -19.35 -5.41 21.05
CA VAL A 69 -19.86 -5.46 19.67
C VAL A 69 -21.38 -5.67 19.68
N ALA A 70 -21.87 -6.63 20.45
CA ALA A 70 -23.30 -6.91 20.55
C ALA A 70 -24.12 -5.75 21.12
N SER A 71 -23.53 -4.93 22.01
CA SER A 71 -24.17 -3.75 22.57
C SER A 71 -24.11 -2.51 21.67
N GLY A 72 -23.46 -2.59 20.51
CA GLY A 72 -23.27 -1.44 19.63
C GLY A 72 -22.34 -0.36 20.20
N PHE A 73 -21.49 -0.69 21.18
CA PHE A 73 -20.58 0.25 21.85
C PHE A 73 -19.72 1.04 20.84
N TYR A 74 -19.22 0.35 19.82
CA TYR A 74 -18.38 0.91 18.75
C TYR A 74 -19.14 1.78 17.75
N GLU A 75 -20.48 1.78 17.78
CA GLU A 75 -21.30 2.63 16.92
C GLU A 75 -21.56 4.02 17.53
N SER A 76 -21.22 4.25 18.80
CA SER A 76 -21.34 5.58 19.37
C SER A 76 -20.38 6.56 18.70
N ASP A 77 -20.84 7.78 18.42
CA ASP A 77 -20.04 8.80 17.72
C ASP A 77 -18.77 9.18 18.49
N ASP A 78 -18.83 9.15 19.82
CA ASP A 78 -17.68 9.43 20.68
C ASP A 78 -16.61 8.34 20.55
N VAL A 79 -17.00 7.06 20.59
CA VAL A 79 -16.06 5.93 20.41
C VAL A 79 -15.52 5.91 18.99
N ARG A 80 -16.34 6.20 17.97
CA ARG A 80 -15.85 6.33 16.58
C ARG A 80 -14.84 7.46 16.44
N ARG A 81 -15.06 8.61 17.09
CA ARG A 81 -14.14 9.75 17.07
C ARG A 81 -12.83 9.42 17.78
N GLU A 82 -12.89 8.71 18.90
CA GLU A 82 -11.70 8.25 19.62
C GLU A 82 -10.88 7.28 18.77
N ILE A 83 -11.52 6.30 18.13
CA ILE A 83 -10.86 5.35 17.22
C ILE A 83 -10.25 6.09 16.04
N ALA A 84 -10.97 7.01 15.41
CA ALA A 84 -10.44 7.82 14.31
C ALA A 84 -9.21 8.63 14.76
N GLY A 85 -9.26 9.22 15.96
CA GLY A 85 -8.14 9.92 16.57
C GLY A 85 -6.94 9.00 16.81
N ALA A 86 -7.16 7.78 17.30
CA ALA A 86 -6.09 6.79 17.50
C ALA A 86 -5.47 6.33 16.17
N ILE A 87 -6.28 6.13 15.13
CA ILE A 87 -5.80 5.76 13.78
C ILE A 87 -4.95 6.88 13.20
N LEU A 88 -5.41 8.13 13.26
CA LEU A 88 -4.65 9.30 12.79
C LEU A 88 -3.34 9.48 13.57
N ASN A 89 -3.32 9.07 14.83
CA ASN A 89 -2.13 9.07 15.69
C ASN A 89 -1.28 7.81 15.60
N SER A 90 -1.64 6.84 14.76
CA SER A 90 -0.82 5.65 14.57
C SER A 90 0.46 5.99 13.81
N ASP A 91 1.56 5.31 14.17
CA ASP A 91 2.87 5.52 13.55
C ASP A 91 2.88 5.25 12.03
N SER A 92 1.91 4.48 11.53
CA SER A 92 1.70 4.23 10.10
C SER A 92 1.03 5.38 9.34
N VAL A 93 0.20 6.20 10.00
CA VAL A 93 -0.61 7.24 9.33
C VAL A 93 -0.05 8.64 9.58
N ARG A 94 0.53 8.88 10.75
CA ARG A 94 1.15 10.16 11.12
C ARG A 94 2.10 10.74 10.05
N PRO A 95 3.04 9.97 9.47
CA PRO A 95 3.99 10.51 8.50
C PRO A 95 3.32 11.13 7.26
N VAL A 96 2.24 10.52 6.79
CA VAL A 96 1.51 10.98 5.59
C VAL A 96 0.72 12.26 5.89
N VAL A 97 0.11 12.34 7.08
CA VAL A 97 -0.64 13.54 7.50
C VAL A 97 0.30 14.73 7.68
N ASP A 98 1.47 14.51 8.27
CA ASP A 98 2.48 15.54 8.47
C ASP A 98 3.04 16.05 7.12
N GLU A 99 3.29 15.14 6.17
CA GLU A 99 3.74 15.49 4.82
C GLU A 99 2.74 16.40 4.07
N ILE A 100 1.43 16.12 4.18
CA ILE A 100 0.38 16.95 3.59
C ILE A 100 0.39 18.36 4.19
N GLY A 101 0.65 18.48 5.50
CA GLY A 101 0.79 19.76 6.19
C GLY A 101 1.93 20.60 5.62
N VAL A 102 3.11 19.98 5.45
CA VAL A 102 4.30 20.63 4.90
C VAL A 102 4.08 21.06 3.45
N VAL A 103 3.50 20.21 2.60
CA VAL A 103 3.22 20.54 1.20
C VAL A 103 2.25 21.71 1.08
N ARG A 104 1.21 21.75 1.93
CA ARG A 104 0.26 22.87 1.95
C ARG A 104 0.95 24.17 2.34
N GLN A 105 1.81 24.13 3.36
CA GLN A 105 2.56 25.31 3.80
C GLN A 105 3.53 25.79 2.71
N ALA A 106 4.25 24.88 2.07
CA ALA A 106 5.14 25.20 0.96
C ALA A 106 4.38 25.83 -0.22
N LYS A 107 3.18 25.31 -0.54
CA LYS A 107 2.32 25.90 -1.58
C LYS A 107 1.87 27.31 -1.23
N GLN A 108 1.44 27.54 0.02
CA GLN A 108 1.05 28.88 0.49
C GLN A 108 2.22 29.87 0.46
N GLN A 109 3.43 29.41 0.80
CA GLN A 109 4.63 30.23 0.70
C GLN A 109 4.96 30.57 -0.75
N LEU A 110 4.85 29.60 -1.66
CA LEU A 110 5.06 29.82 -3.10
C LEU A 110 4.04 30.81 -3.68
N ASP A 111 2.76 30.65 -3.33
CA ASP A 111 1.68 31.55 -3.75
C ASP A 111 1.85 32.97 -3.17
N SER A 112 2.58 33.11 -2.06
CA SER A 112 2.92 34.40 -1.45
C SER A 112 4.14 35.08 -2.08
N VAL A 113 4.92 34.38 -2.91
CA VAL A 113 6.06 34.99 -3.62
C VAL A 113 5.51 35.89 -4.72
N PRO A 114 5.75 37.22 -4.69
CA PRO A 114 5.30 38.12 -5.74
C PRO A 114 5.96 37.74 -7.06
N ASP A 115 5.17 37.64 -8.13
CA ASP A 115 5.73 37.50 -9.48
C ASP A 115 6.34 38.85 -9.89
N THR A 116 7.66 38.98 -9.74
CA THR A 116 8.41 40.20 -10.07
C THR A 116 8.82 40.29 -11.54
N ARG A 117 8.51 39.28 -12.36
CA ARG A 117 8.86 39.25 -13.78
C ARG A 117 8.31 40.47 -14.55
N PRO A 118 7.03 40.88 -14.41
CA PRO A 118 6.54 42.03 -15.15
C PRO A 118 7.26 43.33 -14.76
N GLU A 119 7.54 43.57 -13.48
CA GLU A 119 8.28 44.76 -13.03
C GLU A 119 9.70 44.76 -13.57
N ARG A 120 10.39 43.62 -13.53
CA ARG A 120 11.76 43.47 -14.08
C ARG A 120 11.79 43.72 -15.58
N VAL A 121 10.81 43.21 -16.33
CA VAL A 121 10.69 43.43 -17.77
C VAL A 121 10.44 44.90 -18.07
N ASN A 122 9.55 45.56 -17.32
CA ASN A 122 9.26 46.99 -17.49
C ASN A 122 10.50 47.84 -17.20
N GLN A 123 11.20 47.55 -16.10
CA GLN A 123 12.45 48.24 -15.76
C GLN A 123 13.52 48.03 -16.85
N ALA A 124 13.63 46.83 -17.42
CA ALA A 124 14.56 46.58 -18.52
C ALA A 124 14.18 47.39 -19.78
N ARG A 125 12.88 47.46 -20.12
CA ARG A 125 12.40 48.28 -21.24
C ARG A 125 12.70 49.76 -21.05
N GLU A 126 12.50 50.29 -19.84
CA GLU A 126 12.84 51.68 -19.50
C GLU A 126 14.34 51.95 -19.66
N ARG A 127 15.19 51.03 -19.21
CA ARG A 127 16.65 51.13 -19.37
C ARG A 127 17.09 51.12 -20.83
N VAL A 128 16.45 50.30 -21.68
CA VAL A 128 16.72 50.32 -23.12
C VAL A 128 16.28 51.66 -23.72
N ALA A 129 15.09 52.14 -23.38
CA ALA A 129 14.56 53.40 -23.90
C ALA A 129 15.39 54.63 -23.47
N SER A 130 16.03 54.59 -22.30
CA SER A 130 16.88 55.67 -21.79
C SER A 130 18.33 55.61 -22.29
N GLY A 131 18.70 54.62 -23.11
CA GLY A 131 20.07 54.42 -23.55
C GLY A 131 21.01 54.00 -22.42
N PHE A 132 20.48 53.46 -21.31
CA PHE A 132 21.27 53.06 -20.14
C PHE A 132 22.38 52.06 -20.51
N TYR A 133 22.10 51.11 -21.41
CA TYR A 133 23.07 50.11 -21.87
C TYR A 133 24.09 50.65 -22.89
N ASP A 134 23.93 51.89 -23.34
CA ASP A 134 24.89 52.56 -24.21
C ASP A 134 25.96 53.33 -23.43
N GLN A 135 25.79 53.47 -22.12
CA GLN A 135 26.78 54.08 -21.23
C GLN A 135 28.04 53.19 -21.14
N PRO A 136 29.24 53.76 -21.32
CA PRO A 136 30.48 52.97 -21.34
C PRO A 136 30.72 52.23 -20.03
N GLU A 137 30.39 52.82 -18.89
CA GLU A 137 30.53 52.22 -17.57
C GLU A 137 29.64 50.98 -17.40
N VAL A 138 28.43 51.01 -17.98
CA VAL A 138 27.48 49.89 -17.93
C VAL A 138 27.94 48.74 -18.85
N ARG A 139 28.56 49.07 -19.98
CA ARG A 139 29.12 48.07 -20.91
C ARG A 139 30.33 47.36 -20.32
N GLU A 140 31.23 48.10 -19.69
CA GLU A 140 32.38 47.53 -18.97
C GLU A 140 31.91 46.60 -17.84
N ALA A 141 30.96 47.06 -17.01
CA ALA A 141 30.38 46.25 -15.95
C ALA A 141 29.68 44.98 -16.47
N ALA A 142 29.04 45.05 -17.65
CA ALA A 142 28.43 43.88 -18.28
C ALA A 142 29.49 42.86 -18.75
N VAL A 143 30.59 43.34 -19.35
CA VAL A 143 31.72 42.49 -19.77
C VAL A 143 32.36 41.81 -18.56
N ASP A 144 32.60 42.55 -17.47
CA ASP A 144 33.13 41.98 -16.23
C ASP A 144 32.18 40.93 -15.64
N GLY A 145 30.86 41.18 -15.70
CA GLY A 145 29.84 40.20 -15.31
C GLY A 145 29.94 38.90 -16.10
N PHE A 146 30.04 38.99 -17.43
CA PHE A 146 30.18 37.81 -18.29
C PHE A 146 31.48 37.04 -18.03
N ILE A 147 32.59 37.74 -17.82
CA ILE A 147 33.89 37.12 -17.52
C ILE A 147 33.82 36.36 -16.18
N ASN A 148 33.17 36.94 -15.17
CA ASN A 148 33.01 36.30 -13.85
C ASN A 148 32.07 35.09 -13.86
N GLU A 149 31.08 35.05 -14.74
CA GLU A 149 30.16 33.91 -14.87
C GLU A 149 30.82 32.70 -15.58
N LEU A 150 31.85 32.95 -16.39
CA LEU A 150 32.59 31.93 -17.14
C LEU A 150 33.79 31.33 -16.37
N ALA A 151 34.13 31.88 -15.20
CA ALA A 151 35.26 31.47 -14.37
C ALA A 151 34.83 30.54 -13.23
#